data_AF-A0A2I0R2M6-F1
#
_entry.id   AF-A0A2I0R2M6-F1
#
_cell.length_a   1.000
_cell.length_b   1.000
_cell.length_c   1.000
_cell.angle_alpha   90.00
_cell.angle_beta   90.00
_cell.angle_gamma   90.00
#
_symmetry.space_group_name_H-M   'P 1'
#
loop_
_entity.id
_entity.type
_entity.pdbx_description
1 polymer ?
#
loop_
_entity_poly.entity_id
_entity_poly.type
_entity_poly.pdbx_seq_one_letter_code
_entity_poly.pdbx_strand_id
1 'polypeptide(L)'
;MLILSKIVYVFITPLTWLLIALIISVLAKRKRIKRVARISSLAIVLFFSNTFIYKEILRGWEIHAVSFESVNHHDVALVLGGMFEYDHSVDRISVRRGADRIWQALTLYNQKK
;
A
#
# COMPACT_ATOMS: atom_id res chain seq x y z
N MET A 1 -9.64 -3.41 -22.08
CA MET A 1 -9.42 -2.68 -20.79
C MET A 1 -10.68 -2.75 -19.95
N LEU A 2 -10.58 -3.17 -18.68
CA LEU A 2 -11.73 -3.28 -17.76
C LEU A 2 -12.10 -1.90 -17.20
N ILE A 3 -13.12 -1.25 -17.79
CA ILE A 3 -13.67 0.04 -17.32
C ILE A 3 -14.12 -0.05 -15.84
N LEU A 4 -14.66 -1.20 -15.44
CA LEU A 4 -15.10 -1.47 -14.07
C LEU A 4 -13.97 -1.27 -13.05
N SER A 5 -12.76 -1.76 -13.34
CA SER A 5 -11.61 -1.63 -12.43
C SER A 5 -11.25 -0.16 -12.15
N LYS A 6 -11.34 0.71 -13.16
CA LYS A 6 -11.04 2.14 -13.04
C LYS A 6 -12.10 2.85 -12.20
N ILE A 7 -13.37 2.50 -12.40
CA ILE A 7 -14.48 3.07 -11.62
C ILE A 7 -14.33 2.67 -10.14
N VAL A 8 -14.13 1.38 -9.87
CA VAL A 8 -13.94 0.86 -8.52
C VAL A 8 -12.74 1.52 -7.83
N TYR A 9 -11.62 1.71 -8.54
CA TYR A 9 -10.44 2.38 -8.00
C TYR A 9 -10.75 3.81 -7.50
N VAL A 10 -11.51 4.59 -8.27
CA VAL A 10 -11.91 5.95 -7.87
C VAL A 10 -12.73 5.94 -6.58
N PHE A 11 -13.66 4.99 -6.44
CA PHE A 11 -14.53 4.88 -5.26
C PHE A 11 -13.82 4.32 -4.02
N ILE A 12 -12.79 3.48 -4.17
CA ILE A 12 -12.03 2.93 -3.03
C ILE A 12 -10.99 3.92 -2.52
N THR A 13 -10.49 4.82 -3.38
CA THR A 13 -9.42 5.75 -3.01
C THR A 13 -9.89 6.76 -1.96
N PRO A 14 -9.29 6.81 -0.75
CA PRO A 14 -9.72 7.71 0.32
C PRO A 14 -9.63 9.19 -0.05
N LEU A 15 -8.67 9.54 -0.92
CA LEU A 15 -8.50 10.90 -1.43
C LEU A 15 -9.74 11.40 -2.18
N THR A 16 -10.44 10.54 -2.91
CA THR A 16 -11.67 10.90 -3.63
C THR A 16 -12.74 11.40 -2.65
N TRP A 17 -12.99 10.66 -1.57
CA TRP A 17 -13.96 11.03 -0.54
C TRP A 17 -13.55 12.26 0.24
N LEU A 18 -12.25 12.43 0.49
CA LEU A 18 -11.70 13.65 1.09
C LEU A 18 -12.02 14.88 0.24
N LEU A 19 -11.74 14.82 -1.06
CA LEU A 19 -11.99 15.94 -1.98
C LEU A 19 -13.49 16.28 -2.06
N ILE A 20 -14.35 15.26 -2.18
CA ILE A 20 -15.81 15.44 -2.17
C ILE A 20 -16.26 16.12 -0.86
N ALA A 21 -15.79 15.65 0.29
CA ALA A 21 -16.12 16.23 1.59
C ALA A 21 -15.64 17.68 1.70
N LEU A 22 -14.43 17.99 1.23
CA LEU A 22 -13.89 19.35 1.22
C LEU A 22 -14.70 20.29 0.32
N ILE A 23 -15.05 19.86 -0.90
CA ILE A 23 -15.89 20.65 -1.81
C ILE A 23 -17.25 20.95 -1.17
N ILE A 24 -17.91 19.94 -0.60
CA ILE A 24 -19.19 20.12 0.10
C ILE A 24 -19.02 21.06 1.29
N SER A 25 -17.89 20.98 2.01
CA SER A 25 -17.61 21.84 3.17
C SER A 25 -17.50 23.33 2.81
N VAL A 26 -17.16 23.66 1.56
CA VAL A 26 -17.04 25.03 1.07
C VAL A 26 -18.36 25.50 0.46
N LEU A 27 -18.98 24.67 -0.39
CA LEU A 27 -20.16 25.03 -1.18
C LEU A 27 -21.50 24.89 -0.44
N ALA A 28 -21.56 24.11 0.64
CA ALA A 28 -22.81 23.87 1.35
C ALA A 28 -23.35 25.14 2.02
N LYS A 29 -24.56 25.55 1.60
CA LYS A 29 -25.31 26.66 2.21
C LYS A 29 -25.93 26.28 3.57
N ARG A 30 -26.30 25.00 3.74
CA ARG A 30 -26.92 24.50 4.97
C ARG A 30 -25.87 24.25 6.06
N LYS A 31 -25.97 24.94 7.20
CA LYS A 31 -25.03 24.83 8.34
C LYS A 31 -24.77 23.38 8.77
N ARG A 32 -25.80 22.53 8.81
CA ARG A 32 -25.67 21.11 9.18
C ARG A 32 -24.80 20.32 8.21
N ILE A 33 -25.05 20.42 6.90
CA ILE A 33 -24.29 19.71 5.86
C ILE A 33 -22.83 20.19 5.88
N LYS A 34 -22.63 21.50 5.98
CA LYS A 34 -21.31 22.12 6.08
C LYS A 34 -20.51 21.59 7.27
N ARG A 35 -21.14 21.48 8.44
CA ARG A 35 -20.50 20.96 9.66
C ARG A 35 -20.13 19.49 9.52
N VAL A 36 -21.06 18.66 9.01
CA VAL A 36 -20.80 17.23 8.79
C VAL A 36 -19.64 17.06 7.81
N ALA A 37 -19.67 17.74 6.66
CA ALA A 37 -18.61 17.65 5.66
C ALA A 37 -17.22 18.05 6.19
N ARG A 38 -17.14 19.11 7.02
CA ARG A 38 -15.89 19.50 7.70
C ARG A 38 -15.39 18.41 8.64
N ILE A 39 -16.25 17.90 9.52
CA ILE A 39 -15.87 16.84 10.47
C ILE A 39 -15.46 15.58 9.72
N SER A 40 -16.19 15.19 8.68
CA SER A 40 -15.85 14.04 7.83
C SER A 40 -14.51 14.24 7.14
N SER A 41 -14.22 15.41 6.57
CA SER A 41 -12.92 15.68 5.95
C SER A 41 -11.76 15.54 6.93
N LEU A 42 -11.93 16.05 8.16
CA LEU A 42 -10.93 15.93 9.22
C LEU A 42 -10.76 14.47 9.65
N ALA A 43 -11.86 13.74 9.82
CA ALA A 43 -11.84 12.32 10.18
C ALA A 43 -11.12 11.47 9.11
N ILE A 44 -11.40 11.71 7.82
CA ILE A 44 -10.75 11.00 6.72
C ILE A 44 -9.24 11.26 6.73
N VAL A 45 -8.81 12.52 6.84
CA VAL A 45 -7.38 12.86 6.89
C VAL A 45 -6.71 12.19 8.10
N LEU A 46 -7.29 12.33 9.28
CA LEU A 46 -6.71 11.79 10.51
C LEU A 46 -6.67 10.27 10.51
N PHE A 47 -7.68 9.59 9.94
CA PHE A 47 -7.70 8.14 9.88
C PHE A 47 -6.71 7.59 8.85
N PHE A 48 -6.78 8.07 7.60
CA PHE A 48 -5.99 7.51 6.50
C PHE A 48 -4.54 8.01 6.45
N SER A 49 -4.20 9.11 7.14
CA SER A 49 -2.81 9.58 7.27
C SER A 49 -2.13 9.05 8.52
N ASN A 50 -2.84 8.32 9.39
CA ASN A 50 -2.27 7.79 10.62
C ASN A 50 -1.58 6.43 10.37
N THR A 51 -0.25 6.47 10.39
CA THR A 51 0.59 5.29 10.18
C THR A 51 0.40 4.21 11.24
N PHE A 52 -0.01 4.56 12.45
CA PHE A 52 -0.27 3.57 13.51
C PHE A 52 -1.48 2.71 13.14
N ILE A 53 -2.60 3.34 12.77
CA ILE A 53 -3.82 2.62 12.35
C ILE A 53 -3.51 1.72 11.16
N TYR A 54 -2.80 2.27 10.16
CA TYR A 54 -2.39 1.50 8.99
C TYR A 54 -1.56 0.26 9.36
N LYS A 55 -0.56 0.41 10.23
CA LYS A 55 0.30 -0.70 10.66
C LYS A 55 -0.47 -1.76 11.45
N GLU A 56 -1.40 -1.38 12.32
CA GLU A 56 -2.19 -2.35 13.09
C GLU A 56 -3.15 -3.14 12.19
N ILE A 57 -3.77 -2.50 11.20
CA ILE A 57 -4.56 -3.22 10.18
C ILE A 57 -3.66 -4.18 9.39
N LEU A 58 -2.48 -3.72 8.95
CA LEU A 58 -1.53 -4.59 8.26
C LEU A 58 -1.10 -5.78 9.11
N ARG A 59 -0.81 -5.59 10.40
CA ARG A 59 -0.44 -6.70 11.30
C ARG A 59 -1.53 -7.74 11.45
N GLY A 60 -2.81 -7.33 11.37
CA GLY A 60 -3.94 -8.25 11.35
C GLY A 60 -4.16 -8.96 10.01
N TRP A 61 -3.66 -8.40 8.92
CA TRP A 61 -3.85 -8.91 7.55
C TRP A 61 -2.65 -9.70 7.03
N GLU A 62 -1.43 -9.25 7.32
CA GLU A 62 -0.18 -9.82 6.85
C GLU A 62 0.19 -11.06 7.66
N ILE A 63 0.79 -12.04 6.97
CA ILE A 63 1.45 -13.16 7.63
C ILE A 63 2.73 -12.63 8.27
N HIS A 64 2.95 -13.00 9.53
CA HIS A 64 4.11 -12.55 10.28
C HIS A 64 5.40 -13.07 9.64
N ALA A 65 6.39 -12.20 9.53
CA ALA A 65 7.71 -12.59 9.05
C ALA A 65 8.32 -13.66 9.97
N VAL A 66 8.91 -14.69 9.35
CA VAL A 66 9.63 -15.76 10.05
C VAL A 66 11.12 -15.44 10.10
N SER A 67 11.79 -15.85 11.18
CA SER A 67 13.25 -15.71 11.27
C SER A 67 13.93 -16.69 10.33
N PHE A 68 15.09 -16.32 9.78
CA PHE A 68 15.87 -17.22 8.93
C PHE A 68 16.20 -18.56 9.61
N GLU A 69 16.42 -18.56 10.93
CA GLU A 69 16.71 -19.77 11.70
C GLU A 69 15.57 -20.78 11.68
N SER A 70 14.32 -20.29 11.72
CA SER A 70 13.11 -21.11 11.70
C SER A 70 12.75 -21.69 10.33
N VAL A 71 13.42 -21.24 9.26
CA VAL A 71 13.21 -21.77 7.91
C VAL A 71 13.96 -23.11 7.77
N ASN A 72 13.20 -24.17 7.52
CA ASN A 72 13.74 -25.51 7.22
C ASN A 72 14.28 -25.58 5.78
N HIS A 73 14.96 -26.67 5.46
CA HIS A 73 15.42 -26.93 4.10
C HIS A 73 14.24 -27.11 3.12
N HIS A 74 14.30 -26.45 1.97
CA HIS A 74 13.36 -26.62 0.86
C HIS A 74 14.10 -26.83 -0.46
N ASP A 75 13.58 -27.73 -1.30
CA ASP A 75 14.17 -28.01 -2.62
C ASP A 75 13.99 -26.85 -3.61
N VAL A 76 12.95 -26.03 -3.39
CA VAL A 76 12.55 -24.94 -4.29
C VAL A 76 12.15 -23.70 -3.49
N ALA A 77 12.64 -22.54 -3.94
CA ALA A 77 12.21 -21.23 -3.48
C ALA A 77 11.46 -20.48 -4.58
N LEU A 78 10.35 -19.82 -4.25
CA LEU A 78 9.58 -18.98 -5.15
C LEU A 78 9.76 -17.50 -4.78
N VAL A 79 10.44 -16.74 -5.64
CA VAL A 79 10.66 -15.30 -5.44
C VAL A 79 9.70 -14.51 -6.32
N LEU A 80 8.78 -13.78 -5.70
CA LEU A 80 7.85 -12.92 -6.41
C LEU A 80 8.58 -11.71 -7.01
N GLY A 81 8.41 -11.50 -8.32
CA GLY A 81 9.02 -10.39 -9.07
C GLY A 81 8.37 -9.02 -8.81
N GLY A 82 8.47 -8.14 -9.81
CA GLY A 82 7.89 -6.79 -9.78
C GLY A 82 8.70 -5.74 -8.99
N MET A 83 9.96 -6.04 -8.65
CA MET A 83 10.87 -5.11 -7.97
C MET A 83 11.84 -4.39 -8.91
N PHE A 84 11.91 -4.82 -10.16
CA PHE A 84 12.80 -4.30 -11.19
C PHE A 84 12.01 -3.42 -12.16
N GLU A 85 12.57 -2.26 -12.47
CA GLU A 85 12.06 -1.32 -13.46
C GLU A 85 13.21 -0.93 -14.38
N TYR A 86 12.96 -0.80 -15.68
CA TYR A 86 14.01 -0.40 -16.63
C TYR A 86 14.11 1.12 -16.67
N ASP A 87 15.28 1.65 -16.36
CA ASP A 87 15.58 3.06 -16.46
C ASP A 87 16.14 3.38 -17.84
N HIS A 88 15.26 3.89 -18.70
CA HIS A 88 15.60 4.28 -20.07
C HIS A 88 16.51 5.52 -20.16
N SER A 89 16.69 6.27 -19.07
CA SER A 89 17.55 7.47 -19.09
C SER A 89 19.05 7.13 -19.03
N VAL A 90 19.38 5.95 -18.52
CA VAL A 90 20.74 5.48 -18.25
C VAL A 90 20.93 4.02 -18.71
N ASP A 91 20.01 3.51 -19.52
CA ASP A 91 20.00 2.17 -20.12
C ASP A 91 20.31 1.02 -19.15
N ARG A 92 19.75 1.06 -17.94
CA ARG A 92 20.03 0.07 -16.89
C ARG A 92 18.80 -0.34 -16.09
N ILE A 93 18.87 -1.52 -15.50
CA ILE A 93 17.84 -1.99 -14.57
C ILE A 93 17.99 -1.23 -13.24
N SER A 94 16.88 -0.64 -12.79
CA SER A 94 16.74 -0.04 -11.48
C SER A 94 15.97 -0.98 -10.57
N VAL A 95 16.50 -1.20 -9.37
CA VAL A 95 15.82 -2.00 -8.35
C VAL A 95 15.15 -1.06 -7.36
N ARG A 96 13.85 -1.24 -7.17
CA ARG A 96 13.04 -0.41 -6.27
C ARG A 96 12.76 -1.14 -4.96
N ARG A 97 11.74 -0.67 -4.24
CA ARG A 97 11.26 -1.30 -3.00
C ARG A 97 10.91 -2.77 -3.27
N GLY A 98 11.42 -3.65 -2.41
CA GLY A 98 11.20 -5.09 -2.48
C GLY A 98 12.37 -5.91 -3.03
N ALA A 99 13.52 -5.28 -3.32
CA ALA A 99 14.79 -5.95 -3.65
C ALA A 99 15.21 -6.99 -2.58
N ASP A 100 14.87 -6.70 -1.32
CA ASP A 100 15.20 -7.53 -0.17
C ASP A 100 14.70 -8.97 -0.33
N ARG A 101 13.61 -9.19 -1.08
CA ARG A 101 13.09 -10.54 -1.38
C ARG A 101 14.13 -11.43 -2.07
N ILE A 102 14.89 -10.88 -3.02
CA ILE A 102 15.97 -11.63 -3.71
C ILE A 102 17.14 -11.84 -2.76
N TRP A 103 17.54 -10.81 -2.03
CA TRP A 103 18.64 -10.92 -1.09
C TRP A 103 18.35 -11.95 0.02
N GLN A 104 17.13 -11.99 0.53
CA GLN A 104 16.68 -12.99 1.51
C GLN A 104 16.71 -14.40 0.92
N ALA A 105 16.22 -14.59 -0.31
CA ALA A 105 16.26 -15.90 -0.98
C ALA A 105 17.69 -16.38 -1.24
N LEU A 106 18.58 -15.51 -1.74
CA LEU A 106 19.99 -15.83 -1.94
C LEU A 106 20.70 -16.16 -0.62
N THR A 107 20.34 -15.48 0.46
CA THR A 107 20.89 -15.74 1.80
C THR A 107 20.49 -17.15 2.28
N LEU A 108 19.22 -17.52 2.14
CA LEU A 108 18.73 -18.86 2.48
C LEU A 108 19.39 -19.94 1.63
N TYR A 109 19.49 -19.71 0.32
CA TYR A 109 20.16 -20.61 -0.61
C TYR A 109 21.62 -20.89 -0.22
N ASN A 110 22.37 -19.84 0.12
CA ASN A 110 23.76 -19.96 0.58
C ASN A 110 23.89 -20.69 1.92
N GLN A 111 22.86 -20.60 2.77
CA GLN A 111 22.76 -21.36 4.03
C GLN A 111 22.29 -22.81 3.82
N LYS A 112 22.06 -23.24 2.57
CA LYS A 112 21.50 -24.55 2.21
C LYS A 112 20.13 -24.79 2.87
N LYS A 113 19.35 -23.72 3.03
CA LYS A 113 17.97 -23.75 3.50
C LYS A 113 17.00 -23.59 2.35
#